data_AF-A0A5E4G0Z4-F1
#
_entry.id   AF-A0A5E4G0Z4-F1
#
_cell.length_a   1.000
_cell.length_b   1.000
_cell.length_c   1.000
_cell.angle_alpha   90.00
_cell.angle_beta   90.00
_cell.angle_gamma   90.00
#
_symmetry.space_group_name_H-M   'P 1'
#
loop_
_entity.id
_entity.type
_entity.pdbx_description
1 polymer ?
#
loop_
_entity_poly.entity_id
_entity_poly.type
_entity_poly.pdbx_seq_one_letter_code
_entity_poly.pdbx_strand_id
1 'polypeptide(L)'
;MQSDGSESVSPTTQRLQSLSAADTRGKHRIQAELKRLEQEARFLEEELEQLEKMDKASAACKEILNNAETRPDPLLPVTHGPLNPFWDRWFEGPKDSKGCRCWIL
;
A
#
# COMPACT_ATOMS: atom_id res chain seq x y z
N MET A 1 -32.13 53.73 -17.36
CA MET A 1 -30.73 53.29 -17.15
C MET A 1 -30.59 52.90 -15.69
N GLN A 2 -29.69 51.96 -15.40
CA GLN A 2 -29.66 51.09 -14.22
C GLN A 2 -29.70 51.80 -12.85
N SER A 3 -30.43 51.16 -11.95
CA SER A 3 -30.23 51.23 -10.49
C SER A 3 -28.84 50.70 -10.13
N ASP A 4 -28.19 51.34 -9.17
CA ASP A 4 -27.25 50.68 -8.27
C ASP A 4 -27.27 51.40 -6.92
N GLY A 5 -28.12 50.90 -6.02
CA GLY A 5 -28.07 51.24 -4.61
C GLY A 5 -26.87 50.55 -4.00
N SER A 6 -25.79 51.30 -3.78
CA SER A 6 -24.60 50.81 -3.08
C SER A 6 -24.94 50.57 -1.61
N GLU A 7 -25.24 49.33 -1.26
CA GLU A 7 -25.34 48.89 0.13
C GLU A 7 -23.94 48.91 0.76
N SER A 8 -23.64 50.02 1.44
CA SER A 8 -22.46 50.17 2.30
C SER A 8 -22.56 49.18 3.46
N VAL A 9 -21.90 48.03 3.33
CA VAL A 9 -21.73 47.06 4.42
C VAL A 9 -20.93 47.73 5.54
N SER A 10 -21.59 48.01 6.67
CA SER A 10 -20.96 48.62 7.83
C SER A 10 -19.75 47.78 8.33
N PRO A 11 -18.64 48.42 8.74
CA PRO A 11 -17.41 47.73 9.18
C PRO A 11 -17.62 46.75 10.34
N THR A 12 -18.68 46.94 11.13
CA THR A 12 -19.09 46.04 12.21
C THR A 12 -19.59 44.68 11.69
N THR A 13 -20.30 44.65 10.56
CA THR A 13 -20.88 43.43 9.97
C THR A 13 -19.79 42.53 9.38
N GLN A 14 -18.79 43.13 8.74
CA GLN A 14 -17.64 42.43 8.16
C GLN A 14 -16.75 41.78 9.23
N ARG A 15 -16.61 42.41 10.41
CA ARG A 15 -15.85 41.87 11.53
C ARG A 15 -16.52 40.64 12.16
N LEU A 16 -17.84 40.66 12.30
CA LEU A 16 -18.60 39.53 12.84
C LEU A 16 -18.61 38.34 11.88
N GLN A 17 -18.71 38.58 10.57
CA GLN A 17 -18.58 37.53 9.55
C GLN A 17 -17.18 36.91 9.54
N SER A 18 -16.13 37.71 9.68
CA SER A 18 -14.74 37.22 9.75
C SER A 18 -14.46 36.40 11.02
N LEU A 19 -14.99 36.82 12.18
CA LEU A 19 -14.90 36.06 13.43
C LEU A 19 -15.66 34.73 13.36
N SER A 20 -16.86 34.73 12.77
CA SER A 20 -17.65 33.53 12.51
C SER A 20 -16.92 32.56 11.57
N ALA A 21 -16.33 33.06 10.47
CA ALA A 21 -15.55 32.25 9.54
C ALA A 21 -14.27 31.67 10.15
N ALA A 22 -13.61 32.41 11.05
CA ALA A 22 -12.46 31.92 11.80
C ALA A 22 -12.85 30.79 12.79
N ASP A 23 -14.00 30.94 13.45
CA ASP A 23 -14.55 29.96 14.40
C ASP A 23 -14.98 28.66 13.69
N THR A 24 -15.59 28.74 12.50
CA THR A 24 -15.94 27.55 11.71
C THR A 24 -14.71 26.83 11.17
N ARG A 25 -13.67 27.54 10.69
CA ARG A 25 -12.43 26.92 10.21
C ARG A 25 -11.69 26.16 11.32
N GLY A 26 -11.65 26.72 12.53
CA GLY A 26 -11.08 26.05 13.70
C GLY A 26 -11.85 24.77 14.06
N LYS A 27 -13.19 24.85 14.09
CA LYS A 27 -14.07 23.70 14.35
C LYS A 27 -13.92 22.60 13.30
N HIS A 28 -13.87 22.94 12.02
CA HIS A 28 -13.66 21.95 10.95
C HIS A 28 -12.30 21.25 11.07
N ARG A 29 -11.24 21.98 11.44
CA ARG A 29 -9.92 21.38 11.68
C ARG A 29 -9.97 20.39 12.83
N ILE A 30 -10.57 20.76 13.96
CA ILE A 30 -10.71 19.87 15.13
C ILE A 30 -11.54 18.64 14.77
N GLN A 31 -12.63 18.82 14.03
CA GLN A 31 -13.49 17.71 13.61
C GLN A 31 -12.76 16.76 12.63
N ALA A 32 -11.93 17.28 11.73
CA ALA A 32 -11.14 16.47 10.82
C ALA A 32 -10.10 15.62 11.57
N GLU A 33 -9.39 16.21 12.53
CA GLU A 33 -8.45 15.48 13.38
C GLU A 33 -9.15 14.43 14.24
N LEU A 34 -10.32 14.75 14.81
CA LEU A 34 -11.12 13.80 15.58
C LEU A 34 -11.52 12.60 14.71
N LYS A 35 -12.06 12.85 13.50
CA LYS A 35 -12.44 11.78 12.57
C LYS A 35 -11.24 10.93 12.15
N ARG A 36 -10.06 11.54 11.99
CA ARG A 36 -8.82 10.83 11.67
C ARG A 36 -8.44 9.88 12.82
N LEU A 37 -8.47 10.38 14.05
CA LEU A 37 -8.17 9.58 15.24
C LEU A 37 -9.20 8.47 15.48
N GLU A 38 -10.49 8.76 15.27
CA GLU A 38 -11.55 7.74 15.34
C GLU A 38 -11.33 6.62 14.31
N GLN A 39 -10.87 6.97 13.11
CA GLN A 39 -10.55 5.97 12.08
C GLN A 39 -9.31 5.15 12.45
N GLU A 40 -8.28 5.80 12.98
CA GLU A 40 -7.06 5.14 13.45
C GLU A 40 -7.37 4.17 14.60
N ALA A 41 -8.22 4.57 15.55
CA ALA A 41 -8.70 3.71 16.62
C ALA A 41 -9.45 2.49 16.10
N ARG A 42 -10.36 2.67 15.13
CA ARG A 42 -11.08 1.55 14.49
C ARG A 42 -10.12 0.56 13.83
N PHE A 43 -9.12 1.05 13.09
CA PHE A 43 -8.15 0.16 12.46
C PHE A 43 -7.34 -0.64 13.48
N LEU A 44 -6.92 0.00 14.58
CA LEU A 44 -6.20 -0.71 15.65
C LEU A 44 -7.07 -1.77 16.33
N GLU A 45 -8.36 -1.50 16.54
CA GLU A 45 -9.31 -2.48 17.07
C GLU A 45 -9.44 -3.70 16.14
N GLU A 46 -9.56 -3.46 14.83
CA GLU A 46 -9.63 -4.52 13.81
C GLU A 46 -8.32 -5.33 13.74
N GLU A 47 -7.15 -4.66 13.81
CA GLU A 47 -5.85 -5.32 13.82
C GLU A 47 -5.65 -6.19 15.07
N LEU A 48 -6.10 -5.73 16.24
CA LEU A 48 -6.07 -6.51 17.47
C LEU A 48 -6.94 -7.76 17.38
N GLU A 49 -8.15 -7.65 16.80
CA GLU A 49 -9.02 -8.81 16.58
C GLU A 49 -8.36 -9.82 15.63
N GLN A 50 -7.65 -9.36 14.59
CA GLN A 50 -6.89 -10.23 13.70
C GLN A 50 -5.73 -10.92 14.44
N LEU A 51 -4.96 -10.18 15.24
CA LEU A 51 -3.84 -10.71 16.02
C LEU A 51 -4.27 -11.79 17.01
N GLU A 52 -5.45 -11.65 17.63
CA GLU A 52 -6.01 -12.67 18.52
C GLU A 52 -6.31 -13.99 17.80
N LYS A 53 -6.71 -13.91 16.52
CA LYS A 53 -7.01 -15.07 15.67
C LYS A 53 -5.78 -15.63 14.96
N MET A 54 -4.64 -14.93 14.97
CA MET A 54 -3.43 -15.36 14.27
C MET A 54 -2.75 -16.53 14.97
N ASP A 55 -2.29 -17.48 14.17
CA ASP A 55 -1.49 -18.61 14.65
C ASP A 55 -0.10 -18.17 15.13
N LYS A 56 0.55 -19.05 15.90
CA LYS A 56 1.92 -18.85 16.35
C LYS A 56 2.85 -18.67 15.14
N ALA A 57 3.76 -17.69 15.23
CA ALA A 57 4.81 -17.50 14.22
C ALA A 57 5.59 -18.79 13.91
N SER A 58 5.82 -19.64 14.91
CA SER A 58 6.48 -20.94 14.72
C SER A 58 5.74 -21.89 13.76
N ALA A 59 4.41 -21.82 13.69
CA ALA A 59 3.62 -22.63 12.76
C ALA A 59 3.80 -22.12 11.32
N ALA A 60 3.60 -20.82 11.10
CA ALA A 60 3.82 -20.19 9.81
C ALA A 60 5.26 -20.39 9.29
N CYS A 61 6.28 -20.26 10.15
CA CYS A 61 7.66 -20.52 9.76
C CYS A 61 7.89 -21.97 9.32
N LYS A 62 7.28 -22.95 9.98
CA LYS A 62 7.38 -24.37 9.58
C LYS A 62 6.71 -24.62 8.24
N GLU A 63 5.56 -24.01 7.99
CA GLU A 63 4.86 -24.12 6.71
C GLU A 63 5.68 -23.52 5.57
N ILE A 64 6.27 -22.34 5.78
CA ILE A 64 7.16 -21.70 4.81
C ILE A 64 8.37 -22.58 4.53
N LEU A 65 9.02 -23.12 5.58
CA LEU A 65 10.17 -24.00 5.43
C LEU A 65 9.81 -25.25 4.62
N ASN A 66 8.71 -25.91 4.96
CA ASN A 66 8.22 -27.08 4.22
C ASN A 66 7.91 -26.73 2.75
N ASN A 67 7.31 -25.57 2.47
CA ASN A 67 7.08 -25.14 1.09
C ASN A 67 8.37 -24.93 0.30
N ALA A 68 9.38 -24.34 0.95
CA ALA A 68 10.68 -24.10 0.34
C ALA A 68 11.45 -25.40 0.06
N GLU A 69 11.38 -26.38 0.97
CA GLU A 69 12.10 -27.66 0.83
C GLU A 69 11.46 -28.60 -0.20
N THR A 70 10.13 -28.52 -0.38
CA THR A 70 9.39 -29.44 -1.26
C THR A 70 9.40 -29.04 -2.72
N ARG A 71 9.72 -27.77 -3.04
CA ARG A 71 9.65 -27.24 -4.39
C ARG A 71 11.06 -27.10 -4.98
N PRO A 72 11.38 -27.81 -6.08
CA PRO A 72 12.67 -27.67 -6.72
C PRO A 72 12.80 -26.28 -7.40
N ASP A 73 13.73 -25.46 -6.92
CA ASP A 73 14.12 -24.19 -7.52
C ASP A 73 15.44 -24.34 -8.32
N PRO A 74 15.44 -24.07 -9.63
CA PRO A 74 16.61 -24.18 -10.49
C PRO A 74 17.64 -23.05 -10.30
N LEU A 75 17.30 -21.97 -9.60
CA LEU A 75 18.22 -20.87 -9.30
C LEU A 75 19.04 -21.13 -8.04
N LEU A 76 18.69 -22.15 -7.26
CA LEU A 76 19.43 -22.51 -6.05
C LEU A 76 20.61 -23.43 -6.39
N PRO A 77 21.77 -23.26 -5.72
CA PRO A 77 22.94 -24.13 -5.93
C PRO A 77 22.68 -25.61 -5.61
N VAL A 78 21.73 -25.88 -4.72
CA VAL A 78 21.28 -27.21 -4.34
C VAL A 78 19.77 -27.22 -4.37
N THR A 79 19.20 -28.03 -5.26
CA THR A 79 17.77 -28.18 -5.43
C THR A 79 17.33 -29.51 -4.82
N HIS A 80 16.38 -29.47 -3.88
CA HIS A 80 15.75 -30.66 -3.35
C HIS A 80 14.52 -31.03 -4.21
N GLY A 81 14.44 -32.28 -4.66
CA GLY A 81 13.36 -32.79 -5.51
C GLY A 81 13.84 -33.21 -6.91
N PRO A 82 12.95 -33.84 -7.72
CA PRO A 82 13.30 -34.29 -9.05
C PRO A 82 13.59 -33.08 -9.96
N LEU A 83 14.64 -33.19 -10.77
CA LEU A 83 14.93 -32.24 -11.84
C LEU A 83 13.71 -32.13 -12.74
N ASN A 84 13.19 -30.90 -12.90
CA ASN A 84 12.08 -30.63 -13.80
C ASN A 84 12.64 -30.36 -15.22
N PRO A 85 12.44 -31.26 -16.20
CA PRO A 85 13.03 -31.15 -17.53
C PRO A 85 12.52 -29.95 -18.34
N PHE A 86 11.42 -29.31 -17.92
CA PHE A 86 10.92 -28.10 -18.58
C PHE A 86 11.81 -26.87 -18.32
N TRP A 87 12.67 -26.91 -17.29
CA TRP A 87 13.62 -25.83 -17.00
C TRP A 87 14.71 -25.72 -18.06
N ASP A 88 15.06 -26.82 -18.71
CA ASP A 88 16.05 -26.86 -19.78
C ASP A 88 15.69 -25.88 -20.91
N ARG A 89 14.40 -25.63 -21.16
CA ARG A 89 13.96 -24.64 -22.16
C ARG A 89 14.42 -23.20 -21.85
N TRP A 90 14.62 -22.88 -20.57
CA TRP A 90 14.95 -21.54 -20.10
C TRP A 90 16.44 -21.38 -19.78
N PHE A 91 17.08 -22.45 -19.30
CA PHE A 91 18.48 -22.43 -18.88
C PHE A 91 19.44 -23.06 -19.89
N GLU A 92 18.98 -24.02 -20.70
CA GLU A 92 19.78 -24.49 -21.83
C GLU A 92 19.55 -23.52 -23.00
N GLY A 93 20.65 -22.91 -23.47
CA GLY A 93 20.63 -22.04 -24.65
C GLY A 93 20.08 -22.75 -25.91
N PRO A 94 19.85 -22.01 -27.00
CA PRO A 94 19.21 -22.55 -28.20
C PRO A 94 19.86 -23.86 -28.71
N LYS A 95 19.10 -24.97 -28.65
CA LYS A 95 19.58 -26.33 -28.98
C LYS A 95 20.03 -26.50 -30.44
N ASP A 96 19.49 -25.68 -31.36
CA ASP A 96 19.69 -25.82 -32.80
C ASP A 96 20.48 -24.69 -33.46
N SER A 97 21.27 -23.93 -32.70
CA SER A 97 22.22 -23.03 -33.36
C SER A 97 23.50 -23.80 -33.67
N LYS A 98 23.75 -24.07 -34.96
CA LYS A 98 25.13 -24.00 -35.45
C LYS A 98 25.61 -22.61 -35.00
N GLY A 99 26.39 -22.56 -33.92
CA GLY A 99 26.55 -21.36 -33.10
C GLY A 99 26.77 -20.11 -33.97
N CYS A 100 25.88 -19.13 -33.86
CA CYS A 100 26.18 -17.82 -34.41
C CYS A 100 27.37 -17.27 -33.63
N ARG A 101 28.49 -17.02 -34.32
CA ARG A 101 29.68 -16.34 -33.78
C ARG A 101 29.44 -14.82 -33.63
N CYS A 102 28.24 -14.41 -33.24
CA CYS A 102 27.96 -13.02 -32.99
C CYS A 102 28.44 -12.67 -31.57
N TRP A 103 29.49 -11.87 -31.50
CA TRP A 103 30.00 -11.32 -30.24
C TRP A 103 28.99 -10.25 -29.79
N ILE A 104 28.46 -10.39 -28.58
CA ILE A 104 27.69 -9.32 -27.95
C ILE A 104 28.72 -8.25 -27.56
N LEU A 105 28.64 -7.09 -28.20
CA LEU A 105 29.39 -5.88 -27.86
C LEU A 105 28.83 -5.25 -26.59
#